data_AF-A0A670IYA0-F1
#
_entry.id   AF-A0A670IYA0-F1
#
_cell.length_a   1.000
_cell.length_b   1.000
_cell.length_c   1.000
_cell.angle_alpha   90.00
_cell.angle_beta   90.00
_cell.angle_gamma   90.00
#
_symmetry.space_group_name_H-M   'P 1'
#
loop_
_entity.id
_entity.type
_entity.pdbx_description
1 polymer ?
#
loop_
_entity_poly.entity_id
_entity_poly.type
_entity_poly.pdbx_seq_one_letter_code
_entity_poly.pdbx_strand_id
1 'polypeptide(L)'
;MMSSGGGTFWIMGIAWALVVSWTSATGMEDRCLPGGKHKASPSPEGQLGICQIYAENACCSPEVTQDLSKANDIYWNRCGSLSSRCEGYLQQLECFYRCSPIAAQWPHPQRPTAVLAVPLCQSFCDQWYDACKEDLTCARNWLTDWHWGPEGNNCSQDCLSYGQVRTLNAPRWMQPSAPEIT
;
A
#
# COMPACT_ATOMS: atom_id res chain seq x y z
N MET A 1 61.43 -23.46 26.79
CA MET A 1 60.25 -22.56 26.79
C MET A 1 60.13 -21.95 25.41
N MET A 2 59.28 -22.51 24.55
CA MET A 2 59.00 -21.96 23.21
C MET A 2 57.53 -21.55 23.18
N SER A 3 57.34 -20.28 22.85
CA SER A 3 56.13 -19.50 22.98
C SER A 3 55.08 -19.92 21.95
N SER A 4 53.91 -20.33 22.41
CA SER A 4 52.71 -20.57 21.60
C SER A 4 52.01 -19.22 21.35
N GLY A 5 52.32 -18.56 20.24
CA GLY A 5 51.84 -17.19 19.94
C GLY A 5 51.23 -17.00 18.54
N GLY A 6 50.73 -18.05 17.89
CA GLY A 6 50.29 -17.98 16.49
C GLY A 6 48.77 -18.00 16.24
N GLY A 7 47.94 -18.37 17.23
CA GLY A 7 46.51 -18.64 17.02
C GLY A 7 45.57 -17.45 17.21
N THR A 8 45.96 -16.45 18.00
CA THR A 8 45.08 -15.33 18.38
C THR A 8 44.95 -14.26 17.31
N PHE A 9 45.95 -14.11 16.43
CA PHE A 9 45.96 -13.05 15.42
C PHE A 9 44.98 -13.33 14.27
N TRP A 10 44.82 -14.59 13.88
CA TRP A 10 43.90 -15.01 12.82
C TRP A 10 42.43 -14.89 13.24
N ILE A 11 42.12 -15.21 14.50
CA ILE A 11 40.75 -15.12 15.04
C ILE A 11 40.30 -13.66 15.12
N MET A 12 41.19 -12.76 15.55
CA MET A 12 40.90 -11.32 15.60
C MET A 12 40.65 -10.72 14.22
N GLY A 13 41.40 -11.16 13.20
CA GLY A 13 41.20 -10.73 11.80
C GLY A 13 39.87 -11.20 11.20
N ILE A 14 39.47 -12.46 11.48
CA ILE A 14 38.18 -13.00 11.04
C ILE A 14 37.02 -12.33 11.77
N ALA A 15 37.15 -12.09 13.09
CA ALA A 15 36.14 -11.37 13.87
C ALA A 15 35.94 -9.93 13.36
N TRP A 16 37.02 -9.22 13.02
CA TRP A 16 36.94 -7.90 12.40
C TRP A 16 36.27 -7.94 11.02
N ALA A 17 36.59 -8.92 10.17
CA ALA A 17 35.96 -9.07 8.86
C ALA A 17 34.45 -9.36 8.94
N LEU A 18 34.01 -10.15 9.93
CA LEU A 18 32.59 -10.43 10.19
C LEU A 18 31.85 -9.20 10.73
N VAL A 19 32.49 -8.38 11.58
CA VAL A 19 31.90 -7.13 12.08
C VAL A 19 31.72 -6.10 10.97
N VAL A 20 32.68 -5.99 10.04
CA VAL A 20 32.61 -5.04 8.91
C VAL A 20 31.57 -5.46 7.86
N SER A 21 31.23 -6.74 7.78
CA SER A 21 30.27 -7.26 6.80
C SER A 21 28.79 -7.10 7.22
N TRP A 22 28.50 -6.56 8.41
CA TRP A 22 27.12 -6.40 8.90
C TRP A 22 26.48 -5.05 8.60
N THR A 23 27.26 -4.03 8.18
CA THR A 23 26.77 -2.64 8.10
C THR A 23 26.38 -2.19 6.69
N SER A 24 25.68 -3.02 5.93
CA SER A 24 25.14 -2.61 4.63
C SER A 24 23.74 -3.15 4.35
N ALA A 25 22.85 -3.00 5.33
CA ALA A 25 21.44 -2.78 5.03
C ALA A 25 21.21 -1.28 5.14
N THR A 26 21.27 -0.54 4.03
CA THR A 26 20.60 0.76 3.97
C THR A 26 19.12 0.47 4.18
N GLY A 27 18.65 0.58 5.43
CA GLY A 27 17.24 0.42 5.75
C GLY A 27 16.44 1.35 4.87
N MET A 28 15.33 0.85 4.32
CA MET A 28 14.42 1.68 3.53
C MET A 28 13.93 2.80 4.45
N GLU A 29 14.26 4.04 4.14
CA GLU A 29 13.98 5.17 5.02
C GLU A 29 12.49 5.50 4.99
N ASP A 30 11.87 5.50 6.18
CA ASP A 30 10.48 5.87 6.38
C ASP A 30 10.25 7.32 5.96
N ARG A 31 9.35 7.53 5.00
CA ARG A 31 9.03 8.86 4.47
C ARG A 31 7.60 8.92 3.94
N CYS A 32 7.05 10.12 3.87
CA CYS A 32 5.73 10.33 3.29
C CYS A 32 5.81 10.65 1.80
N LEU A 33 4.76 10.28 1.06
CA LEU A 33 4.58 10.74 -0.32
C LEU A 33 4.42 12.26 -0.33
N PRO A 34 5.04 12.98 -1.28
CA PRO A 34 4.94 14.42 -1.34
C PRO A 34 3.53 14.87 -1.79
N GLY A 35 2.92 15.76 -0.99
CA GLY A 35 1.69 16.48 -1.34
C GLY A 35 0.39 15.71 -1.13
N GLY A 36 -0.70 16.27 -1.67
CA GLY A 36 -2.05 15.72 -1.47
C GLY A 36 -2.48 15.82 -0.01
N LYS A 37 -2.90 14.69 0.58
CA LYS A 37 -3.31 14.58 1.98
C LYS A 37 -2.24 13.95 2.89
N HIS A 38 -1.00 13.87 2.41
CA HIS A 38 0.11 13.35 3.20
C HIS A 38 0.80 14.45 4.00
N LYS A 39 1.30 14.10 5.18
CA LYS A 39 2.19 14.95 5.97
C LYS A 39 3.56 15.08 5.30
N ALA A 40 4.34 16.07 5.72
CA ALA A 40 5.71 16.29 5.23
C ALA A 40 6.66 15.15 5.66
N SER A 41 6.47 14.60 6.86
CA SER A 41 7.25 13.49 7.41
C SER A 41 6.38 12.59 8.28
N PRO A 42 6.76 11.31 8.46
CA PRO A 42 6.10 10.43 9.40
C PRO A 42 6.18 10.99 10.83
N SER A 43 5.11 10.85 11.60
CA SER A 43 5.12 11.18 13.03
C SER A 43 3.99 10.44 13.76
N PRO A 44 4.10 10.28 15.10
CA PRO A 44 3.01 9.76 15.90
C PRO A 44 1.73 10.60 15.75
N GLU A 45 0.60 9.92 15.73
CA GLU A 45 -0.75 10.46 15.69
C GLU A 45 -1.61 9.79 16.77
N GLY A 46 -2.60 10.50 17.30
CA GLY A 46 -3.48 9.96 18.33
C GLY A 46 -4.43 8.89 17.80
N GLN A 47 -5.64 9.32 17.43
CA GLN A 47 -6.70 8.42 17.00
C GLN A 47 -6.87 8.48 15.47
N LEU A 48 -6.53 7.37 14.80
CA LEU A 48 -6.62 7.21 13.34
C LEU A 48 -7.78 6.27 12.91
N GLY A 49 -8.65 5.89 13.85
CA GLY A 49 -9.83 5.07 13.58
C GLY A 49 -9.49 3.74 12.92
N ILE A 50 -10.02 3.50 11.71
CA ILE A 50 -9.73 2.29 10.92
C ILE A 50 -8.25 2.14 10.55
N CYS A 51 -7.46 3.21 10.60
CA CYS A 51 -6.04 3.22 10.27
C CYS A 51 -5.12 3.20 11.51
N GLN A 52 -5.64 2.82 12.70
CA GLN A 52 -4.90 2.88 13.97
C GLN A 52 -3.56 2.14 13.96
N ILE A 53 -3.39 1.12 13.11
CA ILE A 53 -2.13 0.38 12.95
C ILE A 53 -0.94 1.27 12.57
N TYR A 54 -1.19 2.47 12.03
CA TYR A 54 -0.14 3.43 11.65
C TYR A 54 0.14 4.51 12.71
N ALA A 55 -0.59 4.53 13.82
CA ALA A 55 -0.61 5.65 14.77
C ALA A 55 0.76 6.01 15.36
N GLU A 56 1.67 5.04 15.54
CA GLU A 56 3.00 5.32 16.09
C GLU A 56 3.91 6.05 15.09
N ASN A 57 3.68 5.89 13.78
CA ASN A 57 4.51 6.49 12.74
C ASN A 57 3.71 6.71 11.43
N ALA A 58 2.74 7.63 11.46
CA ALA A 58 1.80 7.82 10.35
C ALA A 58 2.23 8.93 9.39
N CYS A 59 1.84 8.82 8.13
CA CYS A 59 1.88 9.87 7.10
C CYS A 59 0.56 10.61 6.87
N CYS A 60 -0.51 10.22 7.57
CA CYS A 60 -1.81 10.86 7.53
C CYS A 60 -2.10 11.56 8.88
N SER A 61 -3.11 12.44 8.90
CA SER A 61 -3.64 13.03 10.13
C SER A 61 -5.04 12.45 10.46
N PRO A 62 -5.56 12.65 11.69
CA PRO A 62 -6.90 12.19 12.07
C PRO A 62 -8.01 12.68 11.13
N GLU A 63 -7.91 13.91 10.62
CA GLU A 63 -8.89 14.47 9.66
C GLU A 63 -8.95 13.65 8.37
N VAL A 64 -7.79 13.19 7.88
CA VAL A 64 -7.68 12.36 6.67
C VAL A 64 -8.35 11.00 6.87
N THR A 65 -8.29 10.45 8.08
CA THR A 65 -8.95 9.18 8.41
C THR A 65 -10.46 9.32 8.61
N GLN A 66 -10.93 10.48 9.08
CA GLN A 66 -12.37 10.78 9.11
C GLN A 66 -12.93 10.89 7.69
N ASP A 67 -12.21 11.51 6.76
CA ASP A 67 -12.62 11.52 5.35
C ASP A 67 -12.72 10.10 4.77
N LEU A 68 -11.82 9.19 5.16
CA LEU A 68 -11.88 7.78 4.74
C LEU A 68 -13.12 7.06 5.26
N SER A 69 -13.51 7.31 6.51
CA SER A 69 -14.76 6.73 7.04
C SER A 69 -16.01 7.17 6.29
N LYS A 70 -15.96 8.31 5.58
CA LYS A 70 -17.02 8.83 4.71
C LYS A 70 -16.82 8.48 3.23
N ALA A 71 -15.69 7.87 2.87
CA ALA A 71 -15.32 7.60 1.48
C ALA A 71 -16.19 6.50 0.84
N ASN A 72 -16.82 5.64 1.65
CA ASN A 72 -17.77 4.65 1.15
C ASN A 72 -18.90 5.34 0.37
N ASP A 73 -19.54 6.35 0.95
CA ASP A 73 -20.67 7.05 0.33
C ASP A 73 -20.29 8.00 -0.81
N ILE A 74 -19.03 8.49 -0.81
CA ILE A 74 -18.62 9.60 -1.69
C ILE A 74 -17.75 9.11 -2.84
N TYR A 75 -17.01 8.01 -2.70
CA TYR A 75 -16.03 7.59 -3.70
C TYR A 75 -16.24 6.18 -4.22
N TRP A 76 -16.47 5.21 -3.33
CA TRP A 76 -16.50 3.80 -3.71
C TRP A 76 -17.89 3.34 -4.16
N ASN A 77 -18.94 3.86 -3.52
CA ASN A 77 -20.33 3.49 -3.78
C ASN A 77 -20.94 4.31 -4.92
N ARG A 78 -20.60 3.97 -6.16
CA ARG A 78 -21.25 4.55 -7.37
C ARG A 78 -22.18 3.57 -8.09
N CYS A 79 -22.13 2.30 -7.72
CA CYS A 79 -22.94 1.22 -8.29
C CYS A 79 -23.82 0.50 -7.26
N GLY A 80 -24.05 1.13 -6.09
CA GLY A 80 -24.69 0.50 -4.94
C GLY A 80 -23.67 0.14 -3.85
N SER A 81 -24.17 -0.03 -2.64
CA SER A 81 -23.33 -0.23 -1.45
C SER A 81 -22.49 -1.50 -1.57
N LEU A 82 -21.21 -1.37 -1.23
CA LEU A 82 -20.30 -2.51 -1.16
C LEU A 82 -20.66 -3.42 0.02
N SER A 83 -20.33 -4.70 -0.08
CA SER A 83 -20.33 -5.58 1.07
C SER A 83 -19.35 -5.08 2.13
N SER A 84 -19.67 -5.29 3.41
CA SER A 84 -18.78 -4.91 4.52
C SER A 84 -17.40 -5.56 4.44
N ARG A 85 -17.33 -6.76 3.85
CA ARG A 85 -16.07 -7.47 3.62
C ARG A 85 -15.22 -6.76 2.57
N CYS A 86 -15.79 -6.36 1.44
CA CYS A 86 -15.06 -5.64 0.40
C CYS A 86 -14.62 -4.25 0.87
N GLU A 87 -15.53 -3.52 1.52
CA GLU A 87 -15.25 -2.19 2.08
C GLU A 87 -14.05 -2.23 3.03
N GLY A 88 -13.97 -3.23 3.91
CA GLY A 88 -12.86 -3.39 4.83
C GLY A 88 -11.49 -3.54 4.14
N TYR A 89 -11.43 -4.15 2.95
CA TYR A 89 -10.19 -4.24 2.17
C TYR A 89 -9.83 -2.90 1.50
N LEU A 90 -10.82 -2.19 0.95
CA LEU A 90 -10.60 -0.85 0.37
C LEU A 90 -10.12 0.15 1.43
N GLN A 91 -10.68 0.07 2.64
CA GLN A 91 -10.22 0.83 3.80
C GLN A 91 -8.76 0.53 4.15
N GLN A 92 -8.37 -0.74 4.20
CA GLN A 92 -6.97 -1.13 4.48
C GLN A 92 -6.00 -0.60 3.42
N LEU A 93 -6.38 -0.66 2.14
CA LEU A 93 -5.57 -0.13 1.03
C LEU A 93 -5.41 1.38 1.10
N GLU A 94 -6.49 2.12 1.40
CA GLU A 94 -6.42 3.56 1.59
C GLU A 94 -5.61 3.93 2.84
N CYS A 95 -5.75 3.20 3.95
CA CYS A 95 -4.93 3.41 5.14
C CYS A 95 -3.46 3.20 4.80
N PHE A 96 -3.10 2.16 4.06
CA PHE A 96 -1.74 1.94 3.59
C PHE A 96 -1.25 3.12 2.74
N TYR A 97 -2.01 3.51 1.72
CA TYR A 97 -1.64 4.58 0.81
C TYR A 97 -1.42 5.91 1.53
N ARG A 98 -2.35 6.30 2.44
CA ARG A 98 -2.31 7.61 3.09
C ARG A 98 -1.43 7.67 4.33
N CYS A 99 -1.35 6.58 5.09
CA CYS A 99 -0.76 6.60 6.43
C CYS A 99 0.57 5.86 6.53
N SER A 100 0.88 4.94 5.61
CA SER A 100 2.09 4.12 5.74
C SER A 100 3.36 4.90 5.37
N PRO A 101 4.38 4.94 6.23
CA PRO A 101 5.67 5.59 5.93
C PRO A 101 6.51 4.80 4.91
N ILE A 102 6.11 3.57 4.59
CA ILE A 102 6.76 2.75 3.57
C ILE A 102 6.11 2.86 2.19
N ALA A 103 4.91 3.47 2.07
CA ALA A 103 4.22 3.61 0.78
C ALA A 103 5.08 4.38 -0.24
N ALA A 104 5.87 5.35 0.25
CA ALA A 104 6.78 6.17 -0.57
C ALA A 104 8.00 5.41 -1.12
N GLN A 105 8.14 4.11 -0.85
CA GLN A 105 9.14 3.25 -1.47
C GLN A 105 8.78 2.89 -2.92
N TRP A 106 7.50 3.03 -3.29
CA TRP A 106 6.99 2.73 -4.64
C TRP A 106 6.36 3.96 -5.29
N PRO A 107 7.09 5.08 -5.47
CA PRO A 107 6.51 6.30 -6.02
C PRO A 107 6.16 6.13 -7.50
N HIS A 108 5.06 6.76 -7.92
CA HIS A 108 4.72 6.87 -9.32
C HIS A 108 5.65 7.88 -10.02
N PRO A 109 6.27 7.54 -11.17
CA PRO A 109 7.33 8.36 -11.79
C PRO A 109 6.86 9.75 -12.25
N GLN A 110 5.56 9.89 -12.53
CA GLN A 110 4.97 11.12 -13.08
C GLN A 110 3.92 11.76 -12.15
N ARG A 111 3.59 11.12 -11.02
CA ARG A 111 2.50 11.54 -10.13
C ARG A 111 3.03 11.50 -8.70
N PRO A 112 3.61 12.60 -8.19
CA PRO A 112 4.35 12.59 -6.92
C PRO A 112 3.54 12.09 -5.72
N THR A 113 2.21 12.27 -5.75
CA THR A 113 1.30 11.83 -4.68
C THR A 113 0.91 10.36 -4.78
N ALA A 114 1.20 9.66 -5.87
CA ALA A 114 0.71 8.32 -6.15
C ALA A 114 1.79 7.25 -5.98
N VAL A 115 1.35 6.02 -5.77
CA VAL A 115 2.21 4.83 -5.78
C VAL A 115 2.03 4.01 -7.05
N LEU A 116 3.04 3.25 -7.43
CA LEU A 116 3.01 2.35 -8.58
C LEU A 116 3.69 1.02 -8.26
N ALA A 117 3.02 -0.09 -8.60
CA ALA A 117 3.57 -1.44 -8.46
C ALA A 117 4.00 -1.81 -7.03
N VAL A 118 3.19 -1.44 -6.04
CA VAL A 118 3.37 -1.89 -4.64
C VAL A 118 3.26 -3.43 -4.60
N PRO A 119 4.28 -4.15 -4.07
CA PRO A 119 4.27 -5.59 -3.97
C PRO A 119 3.39 -6.04 -2.81
N LEU A 120 2.10 -6.19 -3.08
CA LEU A 120 1.16 -6.75 -2.13
C LEU A 120 1.38 -8.26 -2.00
N CYS A 121 1.17 -8.78 -0.78
CA CYS A 121 1.17 -10.21 -0.56
C CYS A 121 0.09 -10.89 -1.41
N GLN A 122 0.43 -12.00 -2.08
CA GLN A 122 -0.51 -12.75 -2.93
C GLN A 122 -1.81 -13.10 -2.16
N SER A 123 -1.66 -13.56 -0.92
CA SER A 123 -2.79 -13.89 -0.05
C SER A 123 -3.71 -12.71 0.26
N PHE A 124 -3.17 -11.49 0.33
CA PHE A 124 -3.98 -10.28 0.52
C PHE A 124 -4.78 -9.98 -0.76
N CYS A 125 -4.14 -10.05 -1.93
CA CYS A 125 -4.79 -9.85 -3.22
C CYS A 125 -5.94 -10.84 -3.46
N ASP A 126 -5.72 -12.11 -3.13
CA ASP A 126 -6.72 -13.17 -3.33
C ASP A 126 -7.92 -12.98 -2.39
N GLN A 127 -7.67 -12.68 -1.11
CA GLN A 127 -8.75 -12.45 -0.15
C GLN A 127 -9.51 -11.16 -0.42
N TRP A 128 -8.84 -10.11 -0.87
CA TRP A 128 -9.48 -8.88 -1.31
C TRP A 128 -10.39 -9.15 -2.51
N TYR A 129 -9.90 -9.87 -3.51
CA TYR A 129 -10.74 -10.22 -4.65
C TYR A 129 -11.95 -11.07 -4.24
N ASP A 130 -11.76 -12.12 -3.45
CA ASP A 130 -12.86 -12.96 -3.00
C ASP A 130 -13.88 -12.21 -2.16
N ALA A 131 -13.44 -11.16 -1.44
CA ALA A 131 -14.33 -10.28 -0.70
C ALA A 131 -15.19 -9.39 -1.61
N CYS A 132 -14.65 -8.95 -2.76
CA CYS A 132 -15.29 -7.97 -3.63
C CYS A 132 -15.94 -8.55 -4.89
N LYS A 133 -15.66 -9.80 -5.29
CA LYS A 133 -16.00 -10.32 -6.63
C LYS A 133 -17.48 -10.21 -7.04
N GLU A 134 -18.40 -10.26 -6.08
CA GLU A 134 -19.86 -10.13 -6.30
C GLU A 134 -20.36 -8.68 -6.15
N ASP A 135 -19.54 -7.78 -5.60
CA ASP A 135 -19.89 -6.36 -5.48
C ASP A 135 -19.75 -5.67 -6.84
N LEU A 136 -20.44 -4.53 -6.99
CA LEU A 136 -20.47 -3.78 -8.25
C LEU A 136 -19.47 -2.61 -8.26
N THR A 137 -18.92 -2.34 -9.42
CA THR A 137 -18.10 -1.17 -9.72
C THR A 137 -18.24 -0.78 -11.18
N CYS A 138 -18.00 0.49 -11.48
CA CYS A 138 -17.94 1.02 -12.84
C CYS A 138 -16.53 1.48 -13.23
N ALA A 139 -15.55 1.38 -12.31
CA ALA A 139 -14.17 1.78 -12.55
C ALA A 139 -13.29 0.54 -12.70
N ARG A 140 -12.60 0.42 -13.85
CA ARG A 140 -11.58 -0.61 -14.08
C ARG A 140 -10.22 -0.13 -13.60
N ASN A 141 -9.94 1.14 -13.87
CA ASN A 141 -8.83 1.90 -13.32
C ASN A 141 -9.36 3.06 -12.48
N TRP A 142 -9.28 2.87 -11.16
CA TRP A 142 -9.74 3.82 -10.15
C TRP A 142 -8.98 5.16 -10.16
N LEU A 143 -7.89 5.29 -10.92
CA LEU A 143 -7.14 6.53 -11.08
C LEU A 143 -7.59 7.37 -12.29
N THR A 144 -8.25 6.77 -13.28
CA THR A 144 -8.49 7.43 -14.58
C THR A 144 -9.93 7.36 -15.06
N ASP A 145 -10.72 6.39 -14.60
CA ASP A 145 -12.01 6.08 -15.23
C ASP A 145 -13.17 6.96 -14.74
N TRP A 146 -12.92 7.84 -13.77
CA TRP A 146 -13.92 8.71 -13.16
C TRP A 146 -14.24 9.94 -14.00
N HIS A 147 -15.53 10.25 -14.15
CA HIS A 147 -15.99 11.56 -14.58
C HIS A 147 -16.22 12.48 -13.37
N TRP A 148 -15.50 13.59 -13.31
CA TRP A 148 -15.61 14.54 -12.20
C TRP A 148 -16.72 15.57 -12.45
N GLY A 149 -17.67 15.64 -11.53
CA GLY A 149 -18.75 16.62 -11.52
C GLY A 149 -18.85 17.35 -10.18
N PRO A 150 -19.86 18.23 -10.01
CA PRO A 150 -20.06 18.99 -8.78
C PRO A 150 -20.30 18.10 -7.54
N GLU A 151 -20.79 16.87 -7.73
CA GLU A 151 -21.04 15.88 -6.67
C GLU A 151 -19.89 14.85 -6.50
N GLY A 152 -18.73 15.11 -7.12
CA GLY A 152 -17.55 14.23 -7.04
C GLY A 152 -17.39 13.31 -8.25
N ASN A 153 -16.85 12.11 -8.02
CA ASN A 153 -16.56 11.13 -9.07
C ASN A 153 -17.83 10.39 -9.52
N ASN A 154 -18.09 10.33 -10.82
CA ASN A 154 -19.23 9.63 -11.40
C ASN A 154 -18.76 8.52 -12.33
N CYS A 155 -19.60 7.50 -12.49
CA CYS A 155 -19.36 6.42 -13.43
C CYS A 155 -19.35 6.94 -14.87
N SER A 156 -18.36 6.49 -15.64
CA SER A 156 -18.27 6.73 -17.08
C SER A 156 -18.81 5.57 -17.92
N GLN A 157 -19.08 4.42 -17.28
CA GLN A 157 -19.45 3.14 -17.89
C GLN A 157 -20.52 2.45 -17.03
N ASP A 158 -21.11 1.39 -17.58
CA ASP A 158 -22.07 0.55 -16.86
C ASP A 158 -21.45 -0.13 -15.64
N CYS A 159 -22.28 -0.34 -14.62
CA CYS A 159 -21.91 -1.08 -13.42
C CYS A 159 -21.77 -2.57 -13.72
N LEU A 160 -20.60 -3.13 -13.37
CA LEU A 160 -20.25 -4.54 -13.52
C LEU A 160 -19.78 -5.08 -12.18
N SER A 161 -19.91 -6.40 -11.98
CA SER A 161 -19.28 -7.03 -10.82
C SER A 161 -17.75 -6.94 -10.91
N TYR A 162 -17.06 -6.88 -9.77
CA TYR A 162 -15.59 -6.98 -9.73
C TYR A 162 -15.09 -8.24 -10.45
N GLY A 163 -15.82 -9.36 -10.36
CA GLY A 163 -15.53 -10.59 -11.09
C GLY A 163 -15.55 -10.41 -12.61
N GLN A 164 -16.52 -9.66 -13.15
CA GLN A 164 -16.58 -9.32 -14.57
C GLN A 164 -15.49 -8.32 -14.99
N VAL A 165 -15.17 -7.34 -14.15
CA VAL A 165 -14.08 -6.39 -14.44
C VAL A 165 -12.73 -7.12 -14.54
N ARG A 166 -12.52 -8.13 -13.71
CA ARG A 166 -11.28 -8.95 -13.71
C ARG A 166 -11.02 -9.64 -15.06
N THR A 167 -12.07 -10.06 -15.77
CA THR A 167 -11.96 -10.86 -16.99
C THR A 167 -11.84 -10.00 -18.26
N LEU A 168 -12.21 -8.72 -18.22
CA LEU A 168 -12.29 -7.83 -19.39
C LEU A 168 -11.02 -6.98 -19.63
N ASN A 169 -9.82 -7.57 -19.44
CA ASN A 169 -8.50 -6.90 -19.38
C ASN A 169 -8.25 -6.12 -18.07
N ALA A 170 -8.17 -6.84 -16.95
CA ALA A 170 -7.85 -6.25 -15.65
C ALA A 170 -6.42 -5.72 -15.55
N PRO A 171 -6.18 -4.62 -14.82
CA PRO A 171 -4.84 -4.22 -14.44
C PRO A 171 -4.18 -5.28 -13.55
N ARG A 172 -2.85 -5.43 -13.68
CA ARG A 172 -2.04 -6.54 -13.14
C ARG A 172 -2.19 -6.78 -11.62
N TRP A 173 -2.55 -5.77 -10.84
CA TRP A 173 -2.77 -5.86 -9.40
C TRP A 173 -4.10 -6.55 -9.01
N MET A 174 -4.96 -6.80 -10.00
CA MET A 174 -6.28 -7.41 -9.85
C MET A 174 -6.33 -8.83 -10.43
N GLN A 175 -5.20 -9.48 -10.73
CA GLN A 175 -5.17 -10.86 -11.27
C GLN A 175 -4.62 -11.85 -10.22
N PRO A 176 -5.21 -13.05 -10.05
CA PRO A 176 -4.74 -14.05 -9.10
C PRO A 176 -3.73 -14.89 -9.87
N SER A 177 -2.45 -14.88 -9.49
CA SER A 177 -1.41 -15.62 -10.21
C SER A 177 -1.30 -15.30 -11.71
N ALA A 178 -0.41 -14.36 -12.07
CA ALA A 178 0.31 -14.56 -13.32
C ALA A 178 1.39 -15.63 -13.04
N PRO A 179 1.36 -16.80 -13.69
CA PRO A 179 2.40 -17.79 -13.54
C PRO A 179 3.72 -17.31 -14.16
N GLU A 180 4.79 -17.65 -13.45
CA GLU A 180 6.20 -17.81 -13.84
C GLU A 180 6.89 -16.76 -14.71
N ILE A 181 7.90 -16.16 -14.06
CA ILE A 181 9.15 -15.72 -14.67
C ILE A 181 9.82 -16.94 -15.30
N THR A 182 9.88 -16.96 -16.64
CA THR A 182 11.13 -17.31 -17.33
C THR A 182 11.83 -16.02 -17.71
#